data_AF-A0A7J8X648-F1
#
_entry.id   AF-A0A7J8X648-F1
#
_cell.length_a   1.000
_cell.length_b   1.000
_cell.length_c   1.000
_cell.angle_alpha   90.00
_cell.angle_beta   90.00
_cell.angle_gamma   90.00
#
_symmetry.space_group_name_H-M   'P 1'
#
loop_
_entity.id
_entity.type
_entity.pdbx_description
1 polymer ?
#
loop_
_entity_poly.entity_id
_entity_poly.type
_entity_poly.pdbx_seq_one_letter_code
_entity_poly.pdbx_strand_id
1 'polypeptide(L)'
;MDPIIRLLLLLASSFMHLFSATAQLPNPISRITVVGVVFCDSCSSNTFSRHSYFLPGVEVNIECKFKAQSPKTTEQMSVSVNRTTDKYGVYKLEIPHVDGVDCVEGLAIESLCQASLVGSKSKACDVPGLKTSTNQITVKSKQDNLCIYSLNALSYRPSKRNATLCRNHKQW
;
A
#
# COMPACT_ATOMS: atom_id res chain seq x y z
N MET A 1 46.13 6.13 46.62
CA MET A 1 44.66 6.02 46.44
C MET A 1 44.13 5.27 47.64
N ASP A 2 43.28 5.91 48.43
CA ASP A 2 42.69 5.35 49.64
C ASP A 2 41.93 4.04 49.33
N PRO A 3 42.08 2.97 50.13
CA PRO A 3 41.35 1.72 49.93
C PRO A 3 39.82 1.92 49.87
N ILE A 4 39.30 2.93 50.56
CA ILE A 4 37.88 3.29 50.54
C ILE A 4 37.47 3.79 49.15
N ILE A 5 38.31 4.61 48.51
CA ILE A 5 38.07 5.16 47.17
C ILE A 5 38.08 4.03 46.12
N ARG A 6 38.97 3.03 46.27
CA ARG A 6 39.01 1.86 45.38
C ARG A 6 37.75 1.00 45.50
N LEU A 7 37.24 0.81 46.71
CA LEU A 7 36.01 0.03 46.94
C LEU A 7 34.78 0.72 46.35
N LEU A 8 34.68 2.05 46.49
CA LEU A 8 33.59 2.83 45.91
C LEU A 8 33.59 2.81 44.39
N LEU A 9 34.77 2.86 43.75
CA LEU A 9 34.91 2.74 42.29
C LEU A 9 34.47 1.37 41.77
N LEU A 10 34.78 0.28 42.49
CA LEU A 10 34.37 -1.08 42.13
C LEU A 10 32.85 -1.29 42.27
N LEU A 11 32.25 -0.71 43.31
CA LEU A 11 30.80 -0.72 43.52
C LEU A 11 30.06 0.11 42.46
N ALA A 12 30.63 1.24 42.04
CA ALA A 12 30.07 2.06 40.96
C ALA A 12 30.17 1.36 39.59
N SER A 13 31.29 0.68 39.29
CA SER A 13 31.44 -0.06 38.03
C SER A 13 30.51 -1.28 37.93
N SER A 14 30.22 -1.94 39.05
CA SER A 14 29.29 -3.08 39.07
C SER A 14 27.83 -2.65 38.90
N PHE A 15 27.44 -1.46 39.38
CA PHE A 15 26.10 -0.90 39.16
C PHE A 15 25.82 -0.54 37.69
N MET A 16 26.85 -0.14 36.92
CA MET A 16 26.68 0.21 35.51
C MET A 16 26.44 -1.01 34.60
N HIS A 17 26.83 -2.22 35.03
CA HIS A 17 26.56 -3.45 34.28
C HIS A 17 25.17 -4.05 34.53
N LEU A 18 24.48 -3.63 35.60
CA LEU A 18 23.13 -4.10 35.94
C LEU A 18 22.02 -3.41 35.13
N PHE A 19 22.32 -2.28 34.46
CA PHE A 19 21.33 -1.49 33.70
C PHE A 19 21.38 -1.68 32.18
N SER A 20 22.10 -2.68 31.67
CA SER A 20 21.98 -3.10 30.27
C SER A 20 20.71 -3.92 30.04
N ALA A 21 19.55 -3.40 30.44
CA ALA A 21 18.28 -3.90 29.93
C ALA A 21 18.23 -3.47 28.46
N THR A 22 18.52 -4.40 27.55
CA THR A 22 18.19 -4.20 26.13
C THR A 22 16.68 -4.02 26.07
N ALA A 23 16.22 -2.77 26.00
CA ALA A 23 14.84 -2.46 25.70
C ALA A 23 14.58 -3.03 24.30
N GLN A 24 14.00 -4.22 24.25
CA GLN A 24 13.58 -4.82 23.00
C GLN A 24 12.44 -3.93 22.50
N LEU A 25 12.73 -3.11 21.49
CA LEU A 25 11.73 -2.22 20.92
C LEU A 25 10.52 -3.08 20.53
N PRO A 26 9.30 -2.74 20.98
CA PRO A 26 8.12 -3.51 20.62
C PRO A 26 8.06 -3.64 19.10
N ASN A 27 7.89 -4.85 18.58
CA ASN A 27 7.72 -5.04 17.15
C ASN A 27 6.58 -4.13 16.67
N PRO A 28 6.80 -3.26 15.68
CA PRO A 28 5.76 -2.36 15.23
C PRO A 28 4.62 -3.17 14.63
N ILE A 29 3.41 -2.90 15.11
CA ILE A 29 2.16 -3.47 14.59
C ILE A 29 1.54 -2.41 13.69
N SER A 30 1.56 -2.66 12.38
CA SER A 30 1.00 -1.73 11.40
C SER A 30 -0.33 -2.24 10.83
N ARG A 31 -1.27 -1.31 10.65
CA ARG A 31 -2.50 -1.51 9.87
C ARG A 31 -2.24 -1.07 8.44
N ILE A 32 -2.51 -1.95 7.49
CA ILE A 32 -2.24 -1.66 6.08
C ILE A 32 -3.55 -1.58 5.31
N THR A 33 -3.72 -0.50 4.56
CA THR A 33 -4.79 -0.31 3.60
C THR A 33 -4.19 -0.19 2.21
N VAL A 34 -4.68 -1.01 1.28
CA VAL A 34 -4.37 -0.89 -0.14
C VAL A 34 -5.63 -0.43 -0.85
N VAL A 35 -5.52 0.64 -1.63
CA VAL A 35 -6.66 1.26 -2.29
C VAL A 35 -6.29 1.64 -3.72
N GLY A 36 -7.25 1.50 -4.62
CA GLY A 36 -7.14 2.00 -5.98
C GLY A 36 -8.52 2.12 -6.61
N VAL A 37 -8.53 2.61 -7.84
CA VAL A 37 -9.76 2.87 -8.59
C VAL A 37 -9.72 2.20 -9.95
N VAL A 38 -10.90 1.82 -10.44
CA VAL A 38 -11.11 1.41 -11.83
C VAL A 38 -12.05 2.40 -12.49
N PHE A 39 -11.69 2.88 -13.68
CA PHE A 39 -12.53 3.75 -14.47
C PHE A 39 -12.69 3.26 -15.91
N CYS A 40 -13.73 3.73 -16.57
CA CYS A 40 -13.91 3.60 -18.00
C CYS A 40 -13.21 4.77 -18.70
N ASP A 41 -12.19 4.47 -19.49
CA ASP A 41 -11.60 5.39 -20.45
C ASP A 41 -12.44 5.37 -21.74
N SER A 42 -13.58 6.07 -21.70
CA SER A 42 -14.55 6.15 -22.80
C SER A 42 -13.92 6.60 -24.13
N CYS A 43 -12.80 7.33 -24.06
CA CYS A 43 -12.11 7.87 -25.21
C CYS A 43 -10.85 7.10 -25.62
N SER A 44 -10.54 6.00 -24.94
CA SER A 44 -9.36 5.17 -25.22
C SER A 44 -8.06 5.98 -25.27
N SER A 45 -7.95 6.97 -24.39
CA SER A 45 -6.84 7.90 -24.26
C SER A 45 -5.72 7.41 -23.31
N ASN A 46 -5.90 6.26 -22.69
CA ASN A 46 -5.07 5.68 -21.61
C ASN A 46 -4.89 6.60 -20.40
N THR A 47 -5.80 7.57 -20.21
CA THR A 47 -5.80 8.49 -19.09
C THR A 47 -7.23 8.79 -18.65
N PHE A 48 -7.38 9.33 -17.45
CA PHE A 48 -8.67 9.83 -16.98
C PHE A 48 -9.01 11.13 -17.71
N SER A 49 -10.20 11.20 -18.30
CA SER A 49 -10.67 12.33 -19.10
C SER A 49 -12.04 12.81 -18.64
N ARG A 50 -12.52 13.93 -19.21
CA ARG A 50 -13.87 14.46 -18.93
C ARG A 50 -15.00 13.45 -19.21
N HIS A 51 -14.79 12.52 -20.14
CA HIS A 51 -15.78 11.50 -20.50
C HIS A 51 -15.56 10.17 -19.77
N SER A 52 -14.55 10.11 -18.90
CA SER A 52 -14.29 8.95 -18.07
C SER A 52 -15.26 8.92 -16.90
N TYR A 53 -15.59 7.71 -16.44
CA TYR A 53 -16.43 7.48 -15.28
C TYR A 53 -15.95 6.27 -14.50
N PHE A 54 -16.16 6.24 -13.19
CA PHE A 54 -15.74 5.13 -12.36
C PHE A 54 -16.59 3.88 -12.58
N LEU A 55 -15.95 2.70 -12.56
CA LEU A 55 -16.60 1.43 -12.88
C LEU A 55 -16.88 0.61 -11.61
N PRO A 56 -18.15 0.49 -11.20
CA PRO A 56 -18.52 -0.39 -10.10
C PRO A 56 -18.58 -1.85 -10.51
N GLY A 57 -18.41 -2.77 -9.56
CA GLY A 57 -18.60 -4.20 -9.79
C GLY A 57 -17.50 -4.88 -10.61
N VAL A 58 -16.36 -4.22 -10.83
CA VAL A 58 -15.18 -4.78 -11.48
C VAL A 58 -14.42 -5.65 -10.49
N GLU A 59 -14.03 -6.84 -10.92
CA GLU A 59 -13.15 -7.72 -10.16
C GLU A 59 -11.68 -7.38 -10.45
N VAL A 60 -10.93 -7.19 -9.37
CA VAL A 60 -9.51 -6.83 -9.38
C VAL A 60 -8.78 -7.79 -8.46
N ASN A 61 -7.69 -8.38 -8.93
CA ASN A 61 -6.77 -9.13 -8.09
C ASN A 61 -5.73 -8.17 -7.52
N ILE A 62 -5.57 -8.18 -6.20
CA ILE A 62 -4.57 -7.40 -5.48
C ILE A 62 -3.53 -8.39 -4.96
N GLU A 63 -2.26 -8.17 -5.31
CA GLU A 63 -1.13 -8.93 -4.80
C GLU A 63 -0.17 -7.98 -4.06
N CYS A 64 0.14 -8.30 -2.82
CA CYS A 64 1.08 -7.54 -2.00
C CYS A 64 2.16 -8.45 -1.43
N LYS A 65 3.38 -7.94 -1.40
CA LYS A 65 4.54 -8.56 -0.75
C LYS A 65 5.08 -7.58 0.27
N PHE A 66 4.99 -7.95 1.53
CA PHE A 66 5.51 -7.18 2.65
C PHE A 66 6.79 -7.85 3.15
N LYS A 67 7.82 -7.05 3.38
CA LYS A 67 8.99 -7.51 4.14
C LYS A 67 8.80 -7.08 5.57
N ALA A 68 8.63 -8.05 6.46
CA ALA A 68 8.66 -7.83 7.90
C ALA A 68 10.09 -8.11 8.38
N GLN A 69 10.66 -7.17 9.15
CA GLN A 69 11.86 -7.46 9.92
C GLN A 69 11.44 -7.74 11.36
N SER A 70 11.61 -9.00 11.79
CA SER A 70 11.59 -9.33 13.20
C SER A 70 13.04 -9.37 13.72
N PRO A 71 13.28 -9.17 15.03
CA PRO A 71 14.61 -9.28 15.64
C PRO A 71 15.29 -10.65 15.42
N LYS A 72 14.55 -11.66 14.97
CA LYS A 72 15.04 -13.05 14.78
C LYS A 72 15.06 -13.49 13.32
N THR A 73 14.24 -12.90 12.45
CA THR A 73 14.01 -13.35 11.07
C THR A 73 13.53 -12.22 10.17
N THR A 74 14.00 -12.22 8.90
CA THR A 74 13.33 -11.47 7.83
C THR A 74 12.25 -12.36 7.24
N GLU A 75 10.99 -12.07 7.53
CA GLU A 75 9.86 -12.83 7.02
C GLU A 75 9.17 -12.07 5.88
N GLN A 76 8.95 -12.76 4.76
CA GLN A 76 8.25 -12.20 3.62
C GLN A 76 6.79 -12.66 3.64
N MET A 77 5.87 -11.74 3.92
CA MET A 77 4.44 -12.01 3.89
C MET A 77 3.89 -11.68 2.50
N SER A 78 3.16 -12.62 1.90
CA SER A 78 2.49 -12.41 0.61
C SER A 78 0.99 -12.58 0.76
N VAL A 79 0.23 -11.64 0.20
CA VAL A 79 -1.24 -11.67 0.16
C VAL A 79 -1.67 -11.53 -1.29
N SER A 80 -2.52 -12.43 -1.78
CA SER A 80 -3.21 -12.30 -3.07
C SER A 80 -4.70 -12.54 -2.88
N VAL A 81 -5.52 -11.55 -3.21
CA VAL A 81 -6.98 -11.64 -3.03
C VAL A 81 -7.71 -10.89 -4.14
N ASN A 82 -8.85 -11.43 -4.55
CA ASN A 82 -9.77 -10.71 -5.43
C ASN A 82 -10.64 -9.76 -4.60
N ARG A 83 -10.86 -8.56 -5.12
CA ARG A 83 -11.75 -7.54 -4.60
C ARG A 83 -12.63 -7.01 -5.71
N THR A 84 -13.81 -6.55 -5.33
CA THR A 84 -14.76 -5.95 -6.26
C THR A 84 -14.84 -4.45 -6.00
N THR A 85 -14.86 -3.65 -7.06
CA THR A 85 -15.03 -2.20 -6.91
C THR A 85 -16.43 -1.84 -6.39
N ASP A 86 -16.48 -0.86 -5.51
CA ASP A 86 -17.72 -0.30 -4.98
C ASP A 86 -18.45 0.61 -5.99
N LYS A 87 -19.52 1.28 -5.54
CA LYS A 87 -20.31 2.20 -6.38
C LYS A 87 -19.52 3.40 -6.93
N TYR A 88 -18.36 3.71 -6.35
CA TYR A 88 -17.45 4.78 -6.76
C TYR A 88 -16.26 4.24 -7.57
N GLY A 89 -16.28 2.96 -7.95
CA GLY A 89 -15.19 2.30 -8.67
C GLY A 89 -13.95 2.06 -7.81
N VAL A 90 -14.06 2.15 -6.48
CA VAL A 90 -12.95 1.97 -5.55
C VAL A 90 -12.86 0.51 -5.13
N TYR A 91 -11.67 -0.08 -5.20
CA TYR A 91 -11.37 -1.35 -4.54
C TYR A 91 -10.47 -1.12 -3.33
N LYS A 92 -10.67 -1.92 -2.28
CA LYS A 92 -9.94 -1.78 -1.01
C LYS A 92 -9.58 -3.14 -0.43
N LEU A 93 -8.36 -3.24 0.11
CA LEU A 93 -7.90 -4.34 0.95
C LEU A 93 -7.42 -3.78 2.27
N GLU A 94 -7.99 -4.28 3.36
CA GLU A 94 -7.54 -3.99 4.73
C GLU A 94 -6.81 -5.22 5.27
N ILE A 95 -5.61 -4.99 5.79
CA ILE A 95 -4.78 -6.01 6.45
C ILE A 95 -4.61 -5.54 7.90
N PRO A 96 -5.30 -6.19 8.86
CA PRO A 96 -5.52 -5.61 10.18
C PRO A 96 -4.27 -5.61 11.08
N HIS A 97 -3.40 -6.61 10.98
CA HIS A 97 -2.18 -6.68 11.79
C HIS A 97 -1.08 -7.38 11.01
N VAL A 98 0.04 -6.70 10.78
CA VAL A 98 1.27 -7.32 10.27
C VAL A 98 2.38 -7.03 11.28
N ASP A 99 2.85 -8.08 11.94
CA ASP A 99 3.92 -7.99 12.94
C ASP A 99 5.25 -7.69 12.24
N GLY A 100 6.03 -6.76 12.79
CA GLY A 100 7.38 -6.46 12.29
C GLY A 100 7.41 -5.67 10.98
N VAL A 101 6.27 -5.13 10.54
CA VAL A 101 6.22 -4.15 9.45
C VAL A 101 6.20 -2.77 10.09
N ASP A 102 7.35 -2.10 10.07
CA ASP A 102 7.40 -0.66 10.34
C ASP A 102 7.16 0.12 9.05
N CYS A 103 6.00 0.73 8.93
CA CYS A 103 5.76 1.63 7.82
C CYS A 103 6.46 2.97 7.97
N VAL A 104 6.92 3.34 9.17
CA VAL A 104 7.50 4.64 9.48
C VAL A 104 8.98 4.69 9.11
N GLU A 105 9.76 3.66 9.44
CA GLU A 105 11.21 3.59 9.18
C GLU A 105 11.58 2.74 7.95
N GLY A 106 11.27 3.23 6.75
CA GLY A 106 11.88 2.76 5.49
C GLY A 106 11.54 1.34 5.00
N LEU A 107 11.15 0.40 5.86
CA LEU A 107 10.86 -1.00 5.50
C LEU A 107 9.59 -1.14 4.65
N ALA A 108 8.59 -0.27 4.84
CA ALA A 108 7.45 -0.16 3.92
C ALA A 108 7.84 0.21 2.47
N ILE A 109 9.01 0.83 2.24
CA ILE A 109 9.45 1.20 0.88
C ILE A 109 9.86 -0.06 0.09
N GLU A 110 10.22 -1.15 0.77
CA GLU A 110 10.49 -2.45 0.13
C GLU A 110 9.23 -3.31 -0.06
N SER A 111 8.08 -2.86 0.46
CA SER A 111 6.81 -3.56 0.30
C SER A 111 6.16 -3.18 -1.02
N LEU A 112 5.87 -4.17 -1.86
CA LEU A 112 5.31 -3.97 -3.20
C LEU A 112 3.86 -4.46 -3.22
N CYS A 113 2.92 -3.58 -3.55
CA CYS A 113 1.58 -3.97 -3.93
C CYS A 113 1.36 -3.71 -5.43
N GLN A 114 0.64 -4.63 -6.04
CA GLN A 114 0.16 -4.51 -7.41
C GLN A 114 -1.32 -4.90 -7.47
N ALA A 115 -2.01 -4.34 -8.44
CA ALA A 115 -3.38 -4.73 -8.76
C ALA A 115 -3.51 -5.02 -10.25
N SER A 116 -4.35 -5.99 -10.60
CA SER A 116 -4.61 -6.40 -11.98
C SER A 116 -6.10 -6.62 -12.23
N LEU A 117 -6.56 -6.25 -13.43
CA LEU A 117 -7.94 -6.47 -13.85
C LEU A 117 -8.21 -7.95 -14.07
N VAL A 118 -9.29 -8.47 -13.45
CA VAL A 118 -9.76 -9.84 -13.64
C VAL A 118 -10.94 -9.87 -14.60
N GLY A 119 -11.97 -9.07 -14.32
CA GLY A 119 -13.19 -9.06 -15.11
C GLY A 119 -14.09 -7.87 -14.84
N SER A 120 -14.86 -7.47 -15.86
CA SER A 120 -15.86 -6.41 -15.78
C SER A 120 -17.24 -6.97 -16.15
N LYS A 121 -18.27 -6.55 -15.42
CA LYS A 121 -19.67 -6.84 -15.77
C LYS A 121 -20.27 -5.81 -16.73
N SER A 122 -19.53 -4.74 -17.05
CA SER A 122 -20.00 -3.64 -17.89
C SER A 122 -19.90 -3.97 -19.37
N LYS A 123 -21.01 -4.23 -20.05
CA LYS A 123 -21.03 -4.48 -21.51
C LYS A 123 -20.62 -3.26 -22.35
N ALA A 124 -20.71 -2.05 -21.79
CA ALA A 124 -20.34 -0.83 -22.50
C ALA A 124 -18.84 -0.51 -22.39
N CYS A 125 -18.16 -1.10 -21.41
CA CYS A 125 -16.76 -0.81 -21.09
C CYS A 125 -16.10 -2.05 -20.45
N ASP A 126 -15.81 -3.04 -21.29
CA ASP A 126 -15.28 -4.37 -20.94
C ASP A 126 -13.94 -4.70 -21.60
N VAL A 127 -13.43 -3.86 -22.51
CA VAL A 127 -12.11 -4.08 -23.11
C VAL A 127 -11.05 -3.54 -22.15
N PRO A 128 -10.10 -4.36 -21.65
CA PRO A 128 -9.11 -3.85 -20.71
C PRO A 128 -8.19 -2.80 -21.38
N GLY A 129 -7.97 -1.68 -20.68
CA GLY A 129 -7.04 -0.62 -21.01
C GLY A 129 -5.77 -0.74 -20.16
N LEU A 130 -5.67 0.05 -19.09
CA LEU A 130 -4.61 -0.08 -18.07
C LEU A 130 -4.92 -1.31 -17.20
N LYS A 131 -4.24 -2.42 -17.52
CA LYS A 131 -4.52 -3.75 -16.94
C LYS A 131 -3.89 -3.99 -15.58
N THR A 132 -2.73 -3.40 -15.33
CA THR A 132 -1.95 -3.59 -14.11
C THR A 132 -1.53 -2.25 -13.53
N SER A 133 -1.41 -2.18 -12.21
CA SER A 133 -0.98 -0.99 -11.49
C SER A 133 -0.08 -1.36 -10.33
N THR A 134 0.80 -0.44 -9.96
CA THR A 134 1.66 -0.51 -8.79
C THR A 134 1.46 0.74 -7.93
N ASN A 135 2.10 0.76 -6.75
CA ASN A 135 2.04 1.88 -5.81
C ASN A 135 2.41 3.22 -6.47
N GLN A 136 1.57 4.22 -6.26
CA GLN A 136 1.81 5.60 -6.67
C GLN A 136 2.15 6.48 -5.45
N ILE A 137 1.39 6.31 -4.36
CA ILE A 137 1.52 7.14 -3.15
C ILE A 137 1.40 6.25 -1.91
N THR A 138 2.26 6.50 -0.91
CA THR A 138 2.16 5.87 0.41
C THR A 138 1.94 6.94 1.47
N VAL A 139 0.81 6.90 2.17
CA VAL A 139 0.51 7.78 3.31
C VAL A 139 0.77 7.02 4.61
N LYS A 140 1.41 7.69 5.58
CA LYS A 140 1.83 7.09 6.85
C LYS A 140 1.31 7.94 8.02
N SER A 141 0.52 7.35 8.93
CA SER A 141 0.16 7.96 10.21
C SER A 141 1.00 7.32 11.32
N LYS A 142 1.86 8.10 11.97
CA LYS A 142 2.64 7.65 13.14
C LYS A 142 1.78 7.44 14.38
N GLN A 143 0.67 8.18 14.50
CA GLN A 143 -0.19 8.14 15.67
C GLN A 143 -1.04 6.86 15.70
N ASP A 144 -1.45 6.36 14.53
CA ASP A 144 -2.34 5.21 14.39
C ASP A 144 -1.64 3.95 13.82
N ASN A 145 -0.32 4.03 13.58
CA ASN A 145 0.46 3.01 12.85
C ASN A 145 -0.25 2.54 11.57
N LEU A 146 -0.79 3.50 10.80
CA LEU A 146 -1.58 3.24 9.59
C LEU A 146 -0.77 3.55 8.34
N CYS A 147 -0.77 2.62 7.39
CA CYS A 147 -0.15 2.74 6.07
C CYS A 147 -1.21 2.63 4.99
N ILE A 148 -1.31 3.64 4.13
CA ILE A 148 -2.22 3.62 2.98
C ILE A 148 -1.40 3.59 1.71
N TYR A 149 -1.46 2.46 1.00
CA TYR A 149 -0.88 2.29 -0.33
C TYR A 149 -1.94 2.59 -1.38
N SER A 150 -1.78 3.73 -2.06
CA SER A 150 -2.63 4.12 -3.18
C SER A 150 -1.99 3.65 -4.48
N LEU A 151 -2.67 2.78 -5.22
CA LEU A 151 -2.21 2.26 -6.50
C LEU A 151 -2.65 3.17 -7.65
N ASN A 152 -1.89 3.15 -8.75
CA ASN A 152 -2.31 3.82 -9.98
C ASN A 152 -3.68 3.31 -10.45
N ALA A 153 -4.44 4.17 -11.12
CA ALA A 153 -5.76 3.80 -11.62
C ALA A 153 -5.69 2.74 -12.73
N LEU A 154 -6.57 1.76 -12.65
CA LEU A 154 -6.79 0.77 -13.71
C LEU A 154 -7.92 1.24 -14.62
N SER A 155 -7.96 0.75 -15.86
CA SER A 155 -9.03 1.15 -16.78
C SER A 155 -9.52 0.05 -17.69
N TYR A 156 -10.81 0.12 -17.99
CA TYR A 156 -11.42 -0.48 -19.17
C TYR A 156 -11.72 0.60 -20.20
N ARG A 157 -12.05 0.20 -21.42
CA ARG A 157 -12.50 1.07 -22.49
C ARG A 157 -13.62 0.41 -23.30
N PRO A 158 -14.42 1.18 -24.04
CA PRO A 158 -15.37 0.62 -25.00
C PRO A 158 -14.64 -0.10 -26.15
N SER A 159 -15.31 -1.08 -26.76
CA SER A 159 -14.81 -1.77 -27.96
C SER A 159 -14.68 -0.85 -29.18
N LYS A 160 -15.48 0.21 -29.24
CA LYS A 160 -15.43 1.24 -30.29
C LYS A 160 -15.40 2.63 -29.66
N ARG A 161 -14.40 3.45 -30.06
CA ARG A 161 -14.29 4.84 -29.64
C ARG A 161 -15.36 5.70 -30.34
N ASN A 162 -16.06 6.52 -29.57
CA ASN A 162 -17.00 7.50 -30.13
C ASN A 162 -16.26 8.79 -30.52
N ALA A 163 -16.01 8.98 -31.81
CA ALA A 163 -15.25 10.13 -32.32
C ALA A 163 -15.96 11.48 -32.12
N THR A 164 -17.30 11.49 -32.09
CA THR A 164 -18.08 12.71 -31.88
C THR A 164 -18.00 13.16 -30.42
N LEU A 165 -18.14 12.21 -29.48
CA LEU A 165 -18.00 12.47 -28.05
C LEU A 165 -16.57 12.86 -27.67
N CYS A 166 -15.59 12.13 -28.21
CA CYS A 166 -14.18 12.28 -27.85
C CYS A 166 -13.43 13.31 -28.70
N ARG A 167 -14.15 14.22 -29.35
CA ARG A 167 -13.54 15.32 -30.10
C ARG A 167 -12.98 16.32 -29.10
N ASN A 168 -11.70 16.65 -29.24
CA ASN A 168 -11.08 17.67 -28.42
C ASN A 168 -11.78 19.03 -28.70
N HIS A 169 -12.52 19.55 -27.73
CA HIS A 169 -12.85 20.97 -27.72
C HIS A 169 -11.52 21.71 -27.55
N LYS A 170 -11.00 22.30 -28.63
CA LYS A 170 -10.01 23.38 -28.50
C LYS A 170 -10.72 24.45 -27.66
N GLN A 171 -10.27 24.63 -26.42
CA GLN A 171 -10.67 25.78 -25.62
C GLN A 171 -10.17 27.02 -26.38
N TRP A 172 -11.12 27.86 -26.79
CA TRP A 172 -10.86 29.19 -27.32
C TRP A 172 -10.88 30.18 -26.16
#